data_AF-A0A956A3B4-F1
#
_entry.id   AF-A0A956A3B4-F1
#
_cell.length_a   1.000
_cell.length_b   1.000
_cell.length_c   1.000
_cell.angle_alpha   90.00
_cell.angle_beta   90.00
_cell.angle_gamma   90.00
#
_symmetry.space_group_name_H-M   'P 1'
#
loop_
_entity.id
_entity.type
_entity.pdbx_description
1 polymer ?
#
loop_
_entity_poly.entity_id
_entity_poly.type
_entity_poly.pdbx_seq_one_letter_code
_entity_poly.pdbx_strand_id
1 'polypeptide(L)'
;MDIQSASAPGTTAATSAASAAANRDRTTLGQDEFMRMLITQLEHQDPLEPQDPTEFTAQLAQFSTLEQLTKIREGIDGLRSDEGAFSDVASLAGLVGRDVVIRSSMFEVDAGGAVPGLELDLAAPAEAVRVRVLNAAGIPVRTFDLGSLSSGRHALAWDGLASDGTPVPPGTYELRAESVSGANSTRLETLVHGTVDAVEPLAGGGASITVGPAHAASDAIVEVRRTPEPVASAPAVAATPVLAPAVEPLTEIAGS
;
A
#
# COMPACT_ATOMS: atom_id res chain seq x y z
N MET A 1 10.76 24.55 32.94
CA MET A 1 9.46 25.06 32.48
C MET A 1 9.46 24.91 30.98
N ASP A 2 9.20 23.68 30.56
CA ASP A 2 9.05 23.26 29.18
C ASP A 2 7.66 23.67 28.69
N ILE A 3 7.59 24.35 27.54
CA ILE A 3 6.38 24.45 26.74
C ILE A 3 6.71 24.44 25.24
N GLN A 4 6.37 23.30 24.63
CA GLN A 4 5.73 23.11 23.32
C GLN A 4 6.27 23.83 22.07
N SER A 5 6.56 23.03 21.04
CA SER A 5 5.94 23.23 19.71
C SER A 5 5.81 21.89 18.98
N ALA A 6 4.61 21.67 18.48
CA ALA A 6 4.13 20.47 17.81
C ALA A 6 4.74 20.30 16.41
N SER A 7 5.03 19.06 16.03
CA SER A 7 5.14 18.66 14.62
C SER A 7 3.90 17.83 14.28
N ALA A 8 2.97 18.44 13.55
CA ALA A 8 1.87 17.74 12.92
C ALA A 8 2.35 17.03 11.63
N PRO A 9 1.76 15.88 11.27
CA PRO A 9 2.08 15.18 10.03
C PRO A 9 1.44 15.90 8.83
N GLY A 10 2.26 16.31 7.87
CA GLY A 10 1.81 16.85 6.60
C GLY A 10 1.32 15.75 5.68
N THR A 11 0.03 15.80 5.35
CA THR A 11 -0.66 15.08 4.29
C THR A 11 0.02 15.31 2.94
N THR A 12 0.84 14.36 2.47
CA THR A 12 1.37 14.31 1.10
C THR A 12 0.76 13.12 0.34
N ALA A 13 -0.54 13.22 0.04
CA ALA A 13 -1.19 12.31 -0.90
C ALA A 13 -2.17 13.02 -1.87
N ALA A 14 -2.37 14.33 -1.73
CA ALA A 14 -3.29 15.11 -2.57
C ALA A 14 -2.62 15.87 -3.73
N THR A 15 -1.28 15.91 -3.81
CA THR A 15 -0.56 16.79 -4.75
C THR A 15 -0.33 16.16 -6.14
N SER A 16 -0.57 14.87 -6.31
CA SER A 16 -0.35 14.18 -7.60
C SER A 16 -1.47 14.42 -8.62
N ALA A 17 -2.69 14.74 -8.17
CA ALA A 17 -3.80 15.08 -9.07
C ALA A 17 -3.75 16.56 -9.53
N ALA A 18 -3.26 17.46 -8.67
CA ALA A 18 -3.12 18.89 -8.99
C ALA A 18 -1.98 19.18 -9.97
N SER A 19 -0.92 18.37 -9.97
CA SER A 19 0.24 18.53 -10.87
C SER A 19 -0.07 18.08 -12.31
N ALA A 20 -0.96 17.11 -12.52
CA ALA A 20 -1.44 16.73 -13.85
C ALA A 20 -2.43 17.75 -14.44
N ALA A 21 -3.23 18.44 -13.61
CA ALA A 21 -4.10 19.53 -14.05
C ALA A 21 -3.27 20.81 -14.35
N ALA A 22 -2.34 21.19 -13.48
CA ALA A 22 -1.50 22.37 -13.65
C ALA A 22 -0.56 22.29 -14.87
N ASN A 23 -0.24 21.09 -15.37
CA ASN A 23 0.57 20.94 -16.58
C ASN A 23 -0.25 21.12 -17.87
N ARG A 24 -1.54 20.80 -17.85
CA ARG A 24 -2.46 21.05 -18.98
C ARG A 24 -2.83 22.53 -19.10
N ASP A 25 -2.99 23.20 -17.96
CA ASP A 25 -3.35 24.63 -17.92
C ASP A 25 -2.19 25.55 -18.37
N ARG A 26 -0.94 25.13 -18.20
CA ARG A 26 0.25 25.90 -18.63
C ARG A 26 0.47 25.92 -20.14
N THR A 27 0.06 24.88 -20.85
CA THR A 27 0.27 24.77 -22.31
C THR A 27 -0.75 25.59 -23.09
N THR A 28 -2.01 25.62 -22.65
CA THR A 28 -3.06 26.47 -23.24
C THR A 28 -2.84 27.96 -22.95
N LEU A 29 -2.26 28.29 -21.79
CA LEU A 29 -1.93 29.67 -21.42
C LEU A 29 -0.95 30.33 -22.41
N GLY A 30 0.02 29.58 -22.95
CA GLY A 30 1.04 30.13 -23.84
C GLY A 30 0.53 30.63 -25.19
N GLN A 31 -0.51 30.01 -25.75
CA GLN A 31 -1.11 30.42 -27.03
C GLN A 31 -2.02 31.64 -26.86
N ASP A 32 -2.80 31.68 -25.78
CA ASP A 32 -3.70 32.81 -25.46
C ASP A 32 -2.93 34.07 -25.02
N GLU A 33 -1.85 33.91 -24.24
CA GLU A 33 -0.98 35.01 -23.80
C GLU A 33 -0.19 35.60 -24.99
N PHE A 34 0.23 34.75 -25.93
CA PHE A 34 0.86 35.18 -27.18
C PHE A 34 -0.10 35.92 -28.11
N MET A 35 -1.32 35.40 -28.31
CA MET A 35 -2.37 36.07 -29.10
C MET A 35 -2.71 37.45 -28.53
N ARG A 36 -2.70 37.59 -27.21
CA ARG A 36 -2.89 38.87 -26.51
C ARG A 36 -1.74 39.85 -26.77
N MET A 37 -0.50 39.37 -26.75
CA MET A 37 0.69 40.16 -27.10
C MET A 37 0.67 40.59 -28.57
N LEU A 38 0.20 39.72 -29.48
CA LEU A 38 0.07 40.01 -30.92
C LEU A 38 -0.97 41.11 -31.20
N ILE A 39 -2.14 41.03 -30.55
CA ILE A 39 -3.19 42.06 -30.68
C ILE A 39 -2.70 43.41 -30.15
N THR A 40 -1.99 43.39 -29.01
CA THR A 40 -1.44 44.62 -28.39
C THR A 40 -0.41 45.33 -29.29
N GLN A 41 0.41 44.56 -30.03
CA GLN A 41 1.37 45.10 -30.98
C GLN A 41 0.70 45.63 -32.25
N LEU A 42 -0.41 45.02 -32.68
CA LEU A 42 -1.20 45.43 -33.85
C LEU A 42 -1.98 46.74 -33.59
N GLU A 43 -2.43 46.97 -32.35
CA GLU A 43 -3.06 48.22 -31.92
C GLU A 43 -2.09 49.42 -31.83
N HIS A 44 -0.78 49.17 -31.75
CA HIS A 44 0.26 50.21 -31.58
C HIS A 44 1.21 50.37 -32.78
N GLN A 45 0.90 49.81 -33.96
CA GLN A 45 1.75 50.00 -35.15
C GLN A 45 1.54 51.38 -35.80
N ASP A 46 2.65 52.00 -36.20
CA ASP A 46 2.66 53.23 -36.98
C ASP A 46 2.36 52.91 -38.46
N PRO A 47 1.34 53.52 -39.09
CA PRO A 47 0.84 53.14 -40.42
C PRO A 47 1.83 53.33 -41.59
N LEU A 48 3.02 53.88 -41.35
CA LEU A 48 4.01 54.20 -42.39
C LEU A 48 5.11 53.13 -42.58
N GLU A 49 5.23 52.15 -41.68
CA GLU A 49 6.17 51.01 -41.82
C GLU A 49 5.55 49.71 -41.25
N PRO A 50 4.70 48.99 -42.01
CA PRO A 50 4.14 47.74 -41.54
C PRO A 50 5.25 46.69 -41.44
N GLN A 51 5.57 46.20 -40.24
CA GLN A 51 6.34 44.97 -40.11
C GLN A 51 5.48 43.77 -40.49
N ASP A 52 6.04 42.86 -41.27
CA ASP A 52 5.32 41.73 -41.87
C ASP A 52 4.89 40.72 -40.78
N PRO A 53 3.58 40.56 -40.49
CA PRO A 53 3.08 39.59 -39.49
C PRO A 53 3.30 38.12 -39.91
N THR A 54 3.81 37.93 -41.12
CA THR A 54 4.03 36.64 -41.78
C THR A 54 5.12 35.81 -41.10
N GLU A 55 6.19 36.43 -40.61
CA GLU A 55 7.28 35.72 -39.91
C GLU A 55 6.85 35.18 -38.54
N PHE A 56 6.01 35.94 -37.82
CA PHE A 56 5.43 35.52 -36.53
C PHE A 56 4.39 34.42 -36.68
N THR A 57 3.57 34.50 -37.73
CA THR A 57 2.62 33.42 -38.08
C THR A 57 3.36 32.12 -38.40
N ALA A 58 4.54 32.21 -39.05
CA ALA A 58 5.39 31.06 -39.30
C ALA A 58 5.99 30.46 -38.02
N GLN A 59 6.42 31.28 -37.06
CA GLN A 59 6.94 30.82 -35.76
C GLN A 59 5.85 30.20 -34.87
N LEU A 60 4.64 30.77 -34.86
CA LEU A 60 3.47 30.19 -34.20
C LEU A 60 3.11 28.83 -34.80
N ALA A 61 3.10 28.72 -36.13
CA ALA A 61 2.83 27.47 -36.81
C ALA A 61 3.87 26.39 -36.46
N GLN A 62 5.15 26.78 -36.32
CA GLN A 62 6.23 25.90 -35.85
C GLN A 62 6.01 25.46 -34.40
N PHE A 63 5.65 26.37 -33.49
CA PHE A 63 5.36 26.04 -32.09
C PHE A 63 4.15 25.11 -31.96
N SER A 64 3.06 25.40 -32.67
CA SER A 64 1.87 24.53 -32.73
C SER A 64 2.22 23.14 -33.27
N THR A 65 3.12 23.04 -34.25
CA THR A 65 3.58 21.75 -34.79
C THR A 65 4.41 20.98 -33.75
N LEU A 66 5.30 21.66 -33.01
CA LEU A 66 6.08 21.04 -31.93
C LEU A 66 5.19 20.60 -30.76
N GLU A 67 4.18 21.39 -30.41
CA GLU A 67 3.21 21.04 -29.39
C GLU A 67 2.37 19.82 -29.82
N GLN A 68 1.89 19.81 -31.07
CA GLN A 68 1.20 18.64 -31.63
C GLN A 68 2.09 17.41 -31.66
N LEU A 69 3.37 17.54 -32.04
CA LEU A 69 4.33 16.43 -32.00
C LEU A 69 4.58 15.94 -30.57
N THR A 70 4.61 16.85 -29.60
CA THR A 70 4.75 16.51 -28.18
C THR A 70 3.52 15.72 -27.70
N LYS A 71 2.30 16.19 -28.02
CA LYS A 71 1.04 15.47 -27.72
C LYS A 71 0.98 14.09 -28.38
N ILE A 72 1.48 13.97 -29.62
CA ILE A 72 1.57 12.67 -30.31
C ILE A 72 2.53 11.73 -29.57
N ARG A 73 3.71 12.22 -29.15
CA ARG A 73 4.67 11.43 -28.38
C ARG A 73 4.05 10.97 -27.06
N GLU A 74 3.39 11.87 -26.33
CA GLU A 74 2.68 11.54 -25.09
C GLU A 74 1.59 10.48 -25.31
N GLY A 75 0.83 10.58 -26.42
CA GLY A 75 -0.17 9.58 -26.79
C GLY A 75 0.45 8.21 -27.12
N ILE A 76 1.61 8.18 -27.78
CA ILE A 76 2.35 6.94 -28.06
C ILE A 76 2.89 6.32 -26.77
N ASP A 77 3.45 7.12 -25.87
CA ASP A 77 3.97 6.65 -24.59
C ASP A 77 2.82 6.11 -23.70
N GLY A 78 1.66 6.78 -23.72
CA GLY A 78 0.43 6.30 -23.10
C GLY A 78 -0.01 4.95 -23.64
N LEU A 79 -0.10 4.80 -24.97
CA LEU A 79 -0.50 3.54 -25.61
C LEU A 79 0.43 2.37 -25.24
N ARG A 80 1.74 2.61 -25.19
CA ARG A 80 2.72 1.59 -24.78
C ARG A 80 2.54 1.18 -23.32
N SER A 81 2.21 2.14 -22.46
CA SER A 81 1.95 1.88 -21.04
C SER A 81 0.67 1.06 -20.86
N ASP A 82 -0.39 1.40 -21.61
CA ASP A 82 -1.65 0.67 -21.61
C ASP A 82 -1.46 -0.78 -22.11
N GLU A 83 -0.72 -0.98 -23.20
CA GLU A 83 -0.44 -2.32 -23.74
C GLU A 83 0.30 -3.20 -22.72
N GLY A 84 1.27 -2.64 -22.00
CA GLY A 84 1.94 -3.32 -20.89
C GLY A 84 0.98 -3.68 -19.76
N ALA A 85 0.12 -2.73 -19.34
CA ALA A 85 -0.88 -2.97 -18.31
C ALA A 85 -1.86 -4.10 -18.67
N PHE A 86 -2.35 -4.13 -19.93
CA PHE A 86 -3.23 -5.20 -20.39
C PHE A 86 -2.55 -6.58 -20.38
N SER A 87 -1.28 -6.65 -20.79
CA SER A 87 -0.50 -7.88 -20.74
C SER A 87 -0.34 -8.38 -19.30
N ASP A 88 -0.03 -7.47 -18.37
CA ASP A 88 0.16 -7.81 -16.96
C ASP A 88 -1.16 -8.30 -16.33
N VAL A 89 -2.27 -7.58 -16.55
CA VAL A 89 -3.60 -8.00 -16.10
C VAL A 89 -3.97 -9.37 -16.65
N ALA A 90 -3.72 -9.64 -17.94
CA ALA A 90 -4.01 -10.94 -18.56
C ALA A 90 -3.21 -12.07 -17.91
N SER A 91 -1.94 -11.82 -17.56
CA SER A 91 -1.08 -12.81 -16.90
C SER A 91 -1.52 -13.11 -15.44
N LEU A 92 -2.14 -12.13 -14.79
CA LEU A 92 -2.55 -12.19 -13.38
C LEU A 92 -4.04 -12.53 -13.21
N ALA A 93 -4.84 -12.53 -14.28
CA ALA A 93 -6.27 -12.85 -14.23
C ALA A 93 -6.57 -14.22 -13.58
N GLY A 94 -5.65 -15.18 -13.71
CA GLY A 94 -5.75 -16.49 -13.07
C GLY A 94 -5.48 -16.50 -11.55
N LEU A 95 -5.06 -15.37 -10.97
CA LEU A 95 -4.88 -15.20 -9.53
C LEU A 95 -6.16 -14.85 -8.81
N VAL A 96 -7.18 -14.32 -9.50
CA VAL A 96 -8.49 -14.03 -8.90
C VAL A 96 -9.04 -15.29 -8.23
N GLY A 97 -9.41 -15.18 -6.97
CA GLY A 97 -9.86 -16.28 -6.12
C GLY A 97 -8.76 -17.16 -5.53
N ARG A 98 -7.47 -16.86 -5.76
CA ARG A 98 -6.34 -17.55 -5.12
C ARG A 98 -5.86 -16.80 -3.89
N ASP A 99 -5.30 -17.57 -2.95
CA ASP A 99 -4.62 -17.03 -1.78
C ASP A 99 -3.22 -16.54 -2.16
N VAL A 100 -2.93 -15.30 -1.81
CA VAL A 100 -1.65 -14.64 -2.05
C VAL A 100 -1.13 -14.02 -0.76
N VAL A 101 0.18 -13.83 -0.72
CA VAL A 101 0.83 -12.99 0.28
C VAL A 101 1.30 -11.73 -0.42
N ILE A 102 0.76 -10.59 0.02
CA ILE A 102 1.12 -9.27 -0.52
C ILE A 102 1.93 -8.48 0.49
N ARG A 103 2.86 -7.69 -0.01
CA ARG A 103 3.56 -6.67 0.75
C ARG A 103 2.61 -5.50 1.00
N SER A 104 2.05 -5.45 2.20
CA SER A 104 1.10 -4.43 2.61
C SER A 104 1.20 -4.20 4.12
N SER A 105 0.99 -2.96 4.55
CA SER A 105 0.72 -2.64 5.95
C SER A 105 -0.77 -2.52 6.24
N MET A 106 -1.63 -2.47 5.22
CA MET A 106 -3.07 -2.33 5.38
C MET A 106 -3.77 -3.68 5.26
N PHE A 107 -4.77 -3.91 6.11
CA PHE A 107 -5.60 -5.12 6.11
C PHE A 107 -7.00 -4.84 6.69
N GLU A 108 -7.94 -5.78 6.55
CA GLU A 108 -9.29 -5.66 7.12
C GLU A 108 -9.52 -6.62 8.28
N VAL A 109 -10.36 -6.21 9.22
CA VAL A 109 -11.08 -7.12 10.11
C VAL A 109 -12.53 -7.19 9.64
N ASP A 110 -13.01 -8.40 9.33
CA ASP A 110 -14.35 -8.59 8.76
C ASP A 110 -15.46 -8.41 9.82
N ALA A 111 -16.72 -8.45 9.37
CA ALA A 111 -17.89 -8.31 10.24
C ALA A 111 -18.00 -9.40 11.33
N GLY A 112 -17.35 -10.56 11.14
CA GLY A 112 -17.25 -11.65 12.11
C GLY A 112 -16.04 -11.53 13.04
N GLY A 113 -15.18 -10.52 12.87
CA GLY A 113 -13.94 -10.35 13.64
C GLY A 113 -12.77 -11.19 13.11
N ALA A 114 -12.88 -11.76 11.91
CA ALA A 114 -11.79 -12.52 11.32
C ALA A 114 -10.64 -11.59 10.92
N VAL A 115 -9.42 -11.99 11.28
CA VAL A 115 -8.18 -11.30 10.97
C VAL A 115 -7.42 -12.11 9.91
N PRO A 116 -6.91 -11.49 8.83
CA PRO A 116 -6.08 -12.18 7.86
C PRO A 116 -4.76 -12.64 8.47
N GLY A 117 -4.04 -13.53 7.77
CA GLY A 117 -2.67 -13.87 8.14
C GLY A 117 -1.75 -12.64 8.04
N LEU A 118 -1.03 -12.34 9.11
CA LEU A 118 -0.08 -11.23 9.17
C LEU A 118 1.34 -11.78 9.33
N GLU A 119 2.31 -11.25 8.58
CA GLU A 119 3.72 -11.59 8.74
C GLU A 119 4.61 -10.34 8.76
N LEU A 120 5.78 -10.48 9.37
CA LEU A 120 6.89 -9.54 9.31
C LEU A 120 7.98 -10.15 8.45
N ASP A 121 8.62 -9.36 7.60
CA ASP A 121 9.82 -9.78 6.86
C ASP A 121 11.03 -8.97 7.33
N LEU A 122 11.98 -9.66 7.96
CA LEU A 122 13.19 -9.06 8.51
C LEU A 122 14.38 -9.38 7.62
N ALA A 123 14.91 -8.37 6.93
CA ALA A 123 16.13 -8.53 6.12
C ALA A 123 17.36 -8.92 6.95
N ALA A 124 17.39 -8.57 8.24
CA ALA A 124 18.47 -8.85 9.19
C ALA A 124 17.87 -9.15 10.59
N PRO A 125 18.56 -9.91 11.46
CA PRO A 125 18.10 -10.15 12.83
C PRO A 125 18.00 -8.85 13.64
N ALA A 126 17.06 -8.79 14.57
CA ALA A 126 16.82 -7.63 15.43
C ALA A 126 16.59 -8.09 16.89
N GLU A 127 17.11 -7.34 17.87
CA GLU A 127 17.00 -7.69 19.29
C GLU A 127 15.70 -7.21 19.95
N ALA A 128 15.08 -6.17 19.41
CA ALA A 128 13.82 -5.64 19.88
C ALA A 128 12.93 -5.26 18.70
N VAL A 129 11.83 -5.99 18.54
CA VAL A 129 10.81 -5.74 17.53
C VAL A 129 9.51 -5.35 18.22
N ARG A 130 8.96 -4.20 17.80
CA ARG A 130 7.66 -3.71 18.24
C ARG A 130 6.71 -3.65 17.07
N VAL A 131 5.51 -4.19 17.26
CA VAL A 131 4.43 -4.14 16.28
C VAL A 131 3.23 -3.43 16.89
N ARG A 132 2.62 -2.53 16.13
CA ARG A 132 1.38 -1.84 16.50
C ARG A 132 0.33 -2.12 15.44
N VAL A 133 -0.89 -2.40 15.89
CA VAL A 133 -2.09 -2.41 15.05
C VAL A 133 -2.82 -1.10 15.29
N LEU A 134 -3.02 -0.31 14.23
CA LEU A 134 -3.65 1.00 14.28
C LEU A 134 -4.99 0.94 13.54
N ASN A 135 -6.01 1.64 14.06
CA ASN A 135 -7.28 1.81 13.35
C ASN A 135 -7.17 2.88 12.24
N ALA A 136 -8.25 3.09 11.49
CA ALA A 136 -8.33 4.11 10.43
C ALA A 136 -8.04 5.56 10.90
N ALA A 137 -8.15 5.85 12.20
CA ALA A 137 -7.79 7.15 12.77
C ALA A 137 -6.29 7.27 13.13
N GLY A 138 -5.49 6.23 12.88
CA GLY A 138 -4.08 6.17 13.25
C GLY A 138 -3.85 5.95 14.74
N ILE A 139 -4.86 5.47 15.47
CA ILE A 139 -4.76 5.21 16.92
C ILE A 139 -4.39 3.74 17.13
N PRO A 140 -3.33 3.42 17.91
CA PRO A 140 -2.96 2.04 18.19
C PRO A 140 -4.02 1.37 19.08
N VAL A 141 -4.62 0.29 18.57
CA VAL A 141 -5.59 -0.55 19.32
C VAL A 141 -4.90 -1.71 20.02
N ARG A 142 -3.79 -2.20 19.45
CA ARG A 142 -2.97 -3.29 19.99
C ARG A 142 -1.49 -2.99 19.79
N THR A 143 -0.67 -3.33 20.78
CA THR A 143 0.80 -3.28 20.69
C THR A 143 1.37 -4.62 21.12
N PHE A 144 2.35 -5.11 20.36
CA PHE A 144 3.13 -6.31 20.64
C PHE A 144 4.61 -5.94 20.75
N ASP A 145 5.25 -6.31 21.85
CA ASP A 145 6.70 -6.28 21.98
C ASP A 145 7.21 -7.72 21.81
N LEU A 146 7.67 -8.04 20.60
CA LEU A 146 8.09 -9.39 20.19
C LEU A 146 9.52 -9.73 20.62
N GLY A 147 10.28 -8.73 21.10
CA GLY A 147 11.67 -8.92 21.51
C GLY A 147 12.56 -9.29 20.32
N SER A 148 13.46 -10.25 20.52
CA SER A 148 14.45 -10.61 19.51
C SER A 148 13.88 -11.55 18.46
N LEU A 149 14.05 -11.21 17.18
CA LEU A 149 13.70 -12.04 16.04
C LEU A 149 14.90 -12.23 15.12
N SER A 150 15.02 -13.42 14.53
CA SER A 150 16.01 -13.69 13.46
C SER A 150 15.61 -12.99 12.17
N SER A 151 16.51 -12.94 11.18
CA SER A 151 16.10 -12.58 9.81
C SER A 151 15.11 -13.60 9.24
N GLY A 152 14.35 -13.17 8.22
CA GLY A 152 13.33 -13.96 7.54
C GLY A 152 11.91 -13.59 7.95
N ARG A 153 10.95 -14.41 7.49
CA ARG A 153 9.51 -14.22 7.71
C ARG A 153 9.07 -14.76 9.06
N HIS A 154 8.30 -13.95 9.79
CA HIS A 154 7.71 -14.32 11.09
C HIS A 154 6.21 -14.04 11.08
N ALA A 155 5.41 -15.05 11.40
CA ALA A 155 3.96 -14.89 11.54
C ALA A 155 3.61 -14.11 12.81
N LEU A 156 2.64 -13.20 12.70
CA LEU A 156 2.04 -12.47 13.80
C LEU A 156 0.60 -12.97 14.01
N ALA A 157 0.37 -13.64 15.14
CA ALA A 157 -0.97 -14.01 15.55
C ALA A 157 -1.62 -12.84 16.29
N TRP A 158 -2.61 -12.20 15.66
CA TRP A 158 -3.51 -11.26 16.31
C TRP A 158 -4.93 -11.83 16.31
N ASP A 159 -5.57 -11.76 17.46
CA ASP A 159 -6.90 -12.31 17.76
C ASP A 159 -8.05 -11.33 17.48
N GLY A 160 -7.76 -10.15 16.91
CA GLY A 160 -8.76 -9.11 16.68
C GLY A 160 -9.19 -8.40 17.97
N LEU A 161 -8.46 -8.55 19.06
CA LEU A 161 -8.75 -7.89 20.33
C LEU A 161 -7.87 -6.64 20.52
N ALA A 162 -8.47 -5.59 21.07
CA ALA A 162 -7.75 -4.43 21.55
C ALA A 162 -6.95 -4.75 22.82
N SER A 163 -6.18 -3.78 23.31
CA SER A 163 -5.30 -3.96 24.48
C SER A 163 -6.07 -4.15 25.79
N ASP A 164 -7.34 -3.76 25.83
CA ASP A 164 -8.27 -3.98 26.95
C ASP A 164 -9.03 -5.32 26.85
N GLY A 165 -8.75 -6.13 25.82
CA GLY A 165 -9.39 -7.42 25.58
C GLY A 165 -10.74 -7.34 24.87
N THR A 166 -11.21 -6.14 24.50
CA THR A 166 -12.44 -5.99 23.73
C THR A 166 -12.22 -6.31 22.25
N PRO A 167 -13.19 -6.92 21.55
CA PRO A 167 -13.08 -7.11 20.10
C PRO A 167 -13.08 -5.76 19.40
N VAL A 168 -12.17 -5.59 18.43
CA VAL A 168 -12.15 -4.38 17.62
C VAL A 168 -13.34 -4.38 16.65
N PRO A 169 -13.88 -3.20 16.29
CA PRO A 169 -14.93 -3.13 15.29
C PRO A 169 -14.41 -3.57 13.91
N PRO A 170 -15.30 -4.08 13.02
CA PRO A 170 -14.95 -4.36 11.64
C PRO A 170 -14.46 -3.09 10.93
N GLY A 171 -13.51 -3.25 10.03
CA GLY A 171 -12.95 -2.16 9.24
C GLY A 171 -11.47 -2.32 8.91
N THR A 172 -10.88 -1.26 8.36
CA THR A 172 -9.48 -1.24 7.92
C THR A 172 -8.53 -0.88 9.06
N TYR A 173 -7.41 -1.59 9.12
CA TYR A 173 -6.35 -1.41 10.10
C TYR A 173 -4.98 -1.34 9.42
N GLU A 174 -4.03 -0.65 10.06
CA GLU A 174 -2.63 -0.59 9.66
C GLU A 174 -1.77 -1.41 10.64
N LEU A 175 -0.94 -2.30 10.10
CA LEU A 175 0.13 -2.98 10.80
C LEU A 175 1.42 -2.19 10.65
N ARG A 176 1.93 -1.67 11.77
CA ARG A 176 3.20 -0.95 11.81
C ARG A 176 4.22 -1.74 12.64
N ALA A 177 5.23 -2.26 11.97
CA ALA A 177 6.32 -2.98 12.60
C ALA A 177 7.62 -2.18 12.54
N GLU A 178 8.34 -2.13 13.65
CA GLU A 178 9.59 -1.40 13.81
C GLU A 178 10.57 -2.24 14.61
N SER A 179 11.82 -2.34 14.13
CA SER A 179 12.93 -2.79 14.97
C SER A 179 13.50 -1.59 15.73
N VAL A 180 13.94 -1.82 16.95
CA VAL A 180 14.52 -0.81 17.83
C VAL A 180 15.93 -1.25 18.22
N SER A 181 16.91 -0.37 18.02
CA SER A 181 18.29 -0.57 18.44
C SER A 181 18.79 0.71 19.13
N GLY A 182 18.73 0.71 20.46
CA GLY A 182 19.01 1.89 21.28
C GLY A 182 18.02 3.02 20.99
N ALA A 183 18.52 4.16 20.51
CA ALA A 183 17.70 5.31 20.11
C ALA A 183 17.20 5.24 18.65
N ASN A 184 17.68 4.28 17.86
CA ASN A 184 17.32 4.15 16.46
C ASN A 184 16.14 3.21 16.29
N SER A 185 15.27 3.54 15.34
CA SER A 185 14.18 2.67 14.92
C SER A 185 14.11 2.58 13.41
N THR A 186 13.91 1.36 12.91
CA THR A 186 13.79 1.07 11.48
C THR A 186 12.45 0.42 11.21
N ARG A 187 11.70 0.95 10.23
CA ARG A 187 10.43 0.34 9.80
C ARG A 187 10.71 -1.01 9.13
N LEU A 188 10.00 -2.04 9.56
CA LEU A 188 10.06 -3.38 8.99
C LEU A 188 9.00 -3.54 7.91
N GLU A 189 9.27 -4.45 6.98
CA GLU A 189 8.30 -4.84 5.97
C GLU A 189 7.24 -5.75 6.59
N THR A 190 5.99 -5.52 6.19
CA THR A 190 4.84 -6.29 6.63
C THR A 190 4.20 -6.98 5.43
N LEU A 191 3.71 -8.18 5.65
CA LEU A 191 3.03 -8.97 4.64
C LEU A 191 1.63 -9.33 5.15
N VAL A 192 0.67 -9.33 4.24
CA VAL A 192 -0.73 -9.66 4.51
C VAL A 192 -1.14 -10.81 3.60
N HIS A 193 -1.79 -11.81 4.18
CA HIS A 193 -2.39 -12.93 3.47
C HIS A 193 -3.82 -12.58 3.12
N GLY A 194 -4.22 -12.86 1.90
CA GLY A 194 -5.62 -12.77 1.54
C GLY A 194 -5.88 -13.37 0.17
N THR A 195 -7.16 -13.45 -0.15
CA THR A 195 -7.61 -13.91 -1.45
C THR A 195 -7.66 -12.73 -2.42
N VAL A 196 -7.24 -12.93 -3.66
CA VAL A 196 -7.34 -11.89 -4.70
C VAL A 196 -8.80 -11.74 -5.13
N ASP A 197 -9.36 -10.55 -4.93
CA ASP A 197 -10.72 -10.21 -5.35
C ASP A 197 -10.76 -9.71 -6.80
N ALA A 198 -9.79 -8.90 -7.20
CA ALA A 198 -9.75 -8.29 -8.51
C ALA A 198 -8.31 -8.02 -8.99
N VAL A 199 -8.15 -7.96 -10.31
CA VAL A 199 -6.95 -7.49 -10.99
C VAL A 199 -7.38 -6.45 -12.02
N GLU A 200 -6.82 -5.26 -11.95
CA GLU A 200 -7.20 -4.11 -12.77
C GLU A 200 -5.96 -3.45 -13.36
N PRO A 201 -6.05 -2.81 -14.55
CA PRO A 201 -4.92 -2.08 -15.11
C PRO A 201 -4.61 -0.85 -14.26
N LEU A 202 -3.32 -0.60 -13.99
CA LEU A 202 -2.88 0.59 -13.29
C LEU A 202 -2.56 1.72 -14.28
N ALA A 203 -3.05 2.93 -14.00
CA ALA A 203 -2.76 4.10 -14.83
C ALA A 203 -1.24 4.38 -14.84
N GLY A 204 -0.65 4.42 -16.04
CA GLY A 204 0.81 4.56 -16.20
C GLY A 204 1.56 3.24 -16.36
N GLY A 205 0.84 2.11 -16.49
CA GLY A 205 1.41 0.78 -16.74
C GLY A 205 1.33 -0.14 -15.52
N GLY A 206 1.34 -1.44 -15.78
CA GLY A 206 1.24 -2.47 -14.75
C GLY A 206 -0.19 -2.88 -14.39
N ALA A 207 -0.31 -3.75 -13.38
CA ALA A 207 -1.58 -4.19 -12.85
C ALA A 207 -1.67 -3.90 -11.35
N SER A 208 -2.85 -3.45 -10.91
CA SER A 208 -3.25 -3.36 -9.52
C SER A 208 -4.03 -4.62 -9.14
N ILE A 209 -3.79 -5.12 -7.94
CA ILE A 209 -4.43 -6.29 -7.36
C ILE A 209 -5.15 -5.85 -6.10
N THR A 210 -6.39 -6.29 -5.97
CA THR A 210 -7.20 -6.02 -4.80
C THR A 210 -7.30 -7.28 -3.94
N VAL A 211 -6.95 -7.14 -2.66
CA VAL A 211 -7.05 -8.19 -1.63
C VAL A 211 -7.78 -7.56 -0.43
N GLY A 212 -9.08 -7.76 -0.34
CA GLY A 212 -9.96 -7.01 0.56
C GLY A 212 -9.85 -5.50 0.33
N PRO A 213 -9.52 -4.69 1.35
CA PRO A 213 -9.36 -3.23 1.22
C PRO A 213 -7.95 -2.84 0.75
N ALA A 214 -7.02 -3.79 0.64
CA ALA A 214 -5.68 -3.52 0.19
C ALA A 214 -5.64 -3.52 -1.35
N HIS A 215 -5.27 -2.39 -1.92
CA HIS A 215 -4.87 -2.29 -3.32
C HIS A 215 -3.35 -2.29 -3.37
N ALA A 216 -2.77 -3.23 -4.10
CA ALA A 216 -1.33 -3.37 -4.23
C ALA A 216 -0.96 -3.53 -5.71
N ALA A 217 0.15 -2.93 -6.13
CA ALA A 217 0.69 -3.19 -7.45
C ALA A 217 1.12 -4.67 -7.57
N SER A 218 1.17 -5.19 -8.79
CA SER A 218 1.47 -6.59 -9.06
C SER A 218 2.84 -7.05 -8.53
N ASP A 219 3.80 -6.13 -8.42
CA ASP A 219 5.13 -6.36 -7.83
C ASP A 219 5.10 -6.57 -6.31
N ALA A 220 4.00 -6.19 -5.65
CA ALA A 220 3.79 -6.42 -4.23
C ALA A 220 3.42 -7.88 -3.90
N ILE A 221 3.08 -8.72 -4.89
CA ILE A 221 2.88 -10.16 -4.65
C ILE A 221 4.23 -10.79 -4.31
N VAL A 222 4.34 -11.29 -3.09
CA VAL A 222 5.52 -12.01 -2.62
C VAL A 222 5.38 -13.51 -2.88
N GLU A 223 4.17 -14.05 -2.73
CA GLU A 223 3.91 -15.50 -2.88
C GLU A 223 2.48 -15.75 -3.40
N VAL A 224 2.33 -16.65 -4.37
CA VAL A 224 1.04 -17.20 -4.77
C VAL A 224 0.93 -18.60 -4.16
N ARG A 225 0.03 -18.76 -3.18
CA ARG A 225 -0.20 -20.09 -2.59
C ARG A 225 -1.14 -20.87 -3.50
N ARG A 226 -0.84 -22.16 -3.66
CA ARG A 226 -1.86 -23.09 -4.17
C ARG A 226 -2.85 -23.28 -3.03
N THR A 227 -4.15 -23.16 -3.30
CA THR A 227 -5.21 -23.50 -2.36
C THR A 227 -4.84 -24.81 -1.67
N PRO A 228 -4.76 -24.88 -0.32
CA PRO A 228 -4.46 -26.12 0.34
C PRO A 228 -5.51 -27.16 -0.08
N GLU A 229 -5.07 -28.30 -0.61
CA GLU A 229 -5.94 -29.49 -0.67
C GLU A 229 -6.53 -29.68 0.73
N PRO A 230 -7.81 -30.07 0.86
CA PRO A 230 -8.39 -30.38 2.17
C PRO A 230 -7.59 -31.54 2.78
N VAL A 231 -6.64 -31.21 3.66
CA VAL A 231 -5.84 -32.19 4.37
C VAL A 231 -6.77 -32.98 5.29
N ALA A 232 -6.94 -34.26 4.98
CA ALA A 232 -7.63 -35.20 5.85
C ALA A 232 -7.04 -35.10 7.26
N SER A 233 -7.94 -34.89 8.23
CA SER A 233 -7.75 -34.84 9.68
C SER A 233 -6.48 -35.53 10.18
N ALA A 234 -5.40 -34.79 10.38
CA ALA A 234 -4.25 -35.25 11.16
C ALA A 234 -4.63 -35.25 12.65
N PRO A 235 -4.29 -36.30 13.42
CA PRO A 235 -4.74 -36.44 14.80
C PRO A 235 -4.04 -35.39 15.69
N ALA A 236 -4.84 -34.74 16.55
CA ALA A 236 -4.35 -33.83 17.57
C ALA A 236 -3.28 -34.53 18.44
N VAL A 237 -2.13 -33.88 18.60
CA VAL A 237 -1.17 -34.26 19.66
C VAL A 237 -1.84 -33.91 20.99
N ALA A 238 -2.41 -34.92 21.62
CA ALA A 238 -2.96 -34.81 22.97
C ALA A 238 -1.84 -34.41 23.93
N ALA A 239 -2.01 -33.30 24.62
CA ALA A 239 -1.18 -32.91 25.75
C ALA A 239 -1.30 -33.98 26.84
N THR A 240 -0.19 -34.64 27.14
CA THR A 240 -0.08 -35.59 28.24
C THR A 240 -0.40 -34.88 29.56
N PRO A 241 -1.41 -35.31 30.34
CA PRO A 241 -1.68 -34.67 31.63
C PRO A 241 -0.59 -35.04 32.64
N VAL A 242 -0.13 -34.02 33.38
CA VAL A 242 0.75 -34.13 34.55
C VAL A 242 0.16 -35.13 35.55
N LEU A 243 0.97 -36.12 35.91
CA LEU A 243 0.68 -37.13 36.92
C LEU A 243 0.63 -36.46 38.30
N ALA A 244 -0.57 -36.37 38.90
CA ALA A 244 -0.73 -36.03 40.31
C ALA A 244 -0.21 -37.19 41.20
N PRO A 245 0.45 -36.91 42.34
CA PRO A 245 0.96 -37.96 43.20
C PRO A 245 -0.19 -38.72 43.90
N ALA A 246 -0.09 -40.05 43.88
CA ALA A 246 -1.02 -40.96 44.54
C ALA A 246 -1.00 -40.74 46.06
N VAL A 247 -2.18 -40.50 46.64
CA VAL A 247 -2.42 -40.59 48.08
C VAL A 247 -2.79 -42.05 48.37
N GLU A 248 -1.92 -42.77 49.09
CA GLU A 248 -2.22 -44.11 49.60
C GLU A 248 -3.34 -44.05 50.65
N PRO A 249 -4.36 -44.92 50.59
CA PRO A 249 -5.28 -45.12 51.71
C PRO A 249 -4.70 -46.13 52.72
N LEU A 250 -4.76 -45.73 54.00
CA LEU A 250 -4.50 -46.57 55.17
C LEU A 250 -5.33 -47.86 55.13
N THR A 251 -4.66 -49.01 55.05
CA THR A 251 -5.30 -50.32 55.26
C THR A 251 -5.55 -50.51 56.75
N GLU A 252 -6.84 -50.46 57.09
CA GLU A 252 -7.45 -50.93 58.33
C GLU A 252 -7.15 -52.44 58.53
N ILE A 253 -6.39 -52.78 59.57
CA ILE A 253 -6.19 -54.16 60.02
C ILE A 253 -7.12 -54.45 61.19
N ALA A 254 -8.19 -55.18 60.90
CA ALA A 254 -9.02 -55.85 61.89
C ALA A 254 -8.44 -57.25 62.19
N GLY A 255 -8.29 -57.58 63.49
CA GLY A 255 -8.45 -58.95 63.99
C GLY A 255 -7.26 -59.60 64.71
N SER A 256 -7.16 -59.40 66.03
CA SER A 256 -7.30 -60.44 67.08
C SER A 256 -7.15 -59.83 68.46
#